data_AF-A0A1F5APF0-F1
#
_entry.id   AF-A0A1F5APF0-F1
#
_cell.length_a   1.000
_cell.length_b   1.000
_cell.length_c   1.000
_cell.angle_alpha   90.00
_cell.angle_beta   90.00
_cell.angle_gamma   90.00
#
_symmetry.space_group_name_H-M   'P 1'
#
loop_
_entity.id
_entity.type
_entity.pdbx_description
1 polymer ?
#
loop_
_entity_poly.entity_id
_entity_poly.type
_entity_poly.pdbx_seq_one_letter_code
_entity_poly.pdbx_strand_id
1 'polypeptide(L)'
;MKIAISIPDSVFRDVKKVAEEQKRSRSEVITEAVREYLKKLESRRIFDSLNEVYSGAETEEERNARTASLELYKRSVLKREKW
;
A
#
# COMPACT_ATOMS: atom_id res chain seq x y z
N MET A 1 5.40 -21.06 14.16
CA MET A 1 4.49 -22.13 13.66
C MET A 1 5.14 -22.79 12.46
N LYS A 2 5.06 -24.12 12.30
CA LYS A 2 5.53 -24.84 11.09
C LYS A 2 4.33 -25.45 10.40
N ILE A 3 4.26 -25.30 9.09
CA ILE A 3 3.20 -25.86 8.25
C ILE A 3 3.83 -26.46 6.99
N ALA A 4 3.19 -27.49 6.44
CA ALA A 4 3.49 -28.00 5.11
C ALA A 4 2.46 -27.41 4.13
N ILE A 5 2.93 -26.89 3.00
CA ILE A 5 2.09 -26.35 1.94
C ILE A 5 2.49 -26.96 0.61
N SER A 6 1.51 -27.20 -0.26
CA SER A 6 1.77 -27.56 -1.65
C SER A 6 1.90 -26.28 -2.47
N ILE A 7 2.96 -26.17 -3.26
CA ILE A 7 3.19 -25.05 -4.18
C ILE A 7 3.66 -25.59 -5.53
N PRO A 8 3.44 -24.85 -6.64
CA PRO A 8 3.98 -25.24 -7.94
C PRO A 8 5.51 -25.38 -7.88
N ASP A 9 6.06 -26.36 -8.58
CA ASP A 9 7.50 -26.63 -8.63
C ASP A 9 8.29 -25.41 -9.14
N SER A 10 7.74 -24.68 -10.12
CA SER A 10 8.33 -23.43 -10.61
C SER A 10 8.55 -22.41 -9.49
N VAL A 11 7.52 -22.16 -8.68
CA VAL A 11 7.59 -21.23 -7.55
C VAL A 11 8.59 -21.69 -6.51
N PHE A 12 8.64 -22.99 -6.21
CA PHE A 12 9.63 -23.54 -5.28
C PHE A 12 11.06 -23.31 -5.77
N ARG A 13 11.33 -23.55 -7.06
CA ARG A 13 12.66 -23.32 -7.65
C ARG A 13 13.07 -21.85 -7.60
N ASP A 14 12.15 -20.93 -7.89
CA ASP A 14 12.42 -19.50 -7.86
C ASP A 14 12.73 -19.03 -6.43
N VAL A 15 11.93 -19.45 -5.45
CA VAL A 15 12.17 -19.15 -4.02
C VAL A 15 13.50 -19.73 -3.56
N LYS A 16 13.83 -20.95 -3.98
CA LYS A 16 15.11 -21.59 -3.63
C LYS A 16 16.29 -20.79 -4.18
N LYS A 17 16.23 -20.38 -5.44
CA LYS A 17 17.27 -19.56 -6.08
C LYS A 17 17.49 -18.24 -5.33
N VAL A 18 16.41 -17.52 -5.04
CA VAL A 18 16.48 -16.25 -4.28
C VAL A 18 17.06 -16.46 -2.89
N ALA A 19 16.64 -17.52 -2.19
CA ALA A 19 17.16 -17.85 -0.86
C ALA A 19 18.67 -18.13 -0.89
N GLU A 20 19.15 -18.86 -1.88
CA GLU A 20 20.57 -19.16 -2.06
C GLU A 20 21.39 -17.90 -2.40
N GLU A 21 20.93 -17.10 -3.37
CA GLU A 21 21.59 -15.85 -3.78
C GLU A 21 21.71 -14.84 -2.63
N GLN A 22 20.68 -14.75 -1.79
CA GLN A 22 20.64 -13.82 -0.65
C GLN A 22 21.19 -14.42 0.66
N LYS A 23 21.63 -15.69 0.65
CA LYS A 23 22.07 -16.43 1.85
C LYS A 23 21.01 -16.43 2.97
N ARG A 24 19.74 -16.54 2.60
CA ARG A 24 18.58 -16.58 3.50
C ARG A 24 17.93 -17.96 3.50
N SER A 25 17.08 -18.23 4.49
CA SER A 25 16.26 -19.45 4.47
C SER A 25 15.07 -19.29 3.50
N ARG A 26 14.66 -20.38 2.85
CA ARG A 26 13.43 -20.41 2.02
C ARG A 26 12.20 -19.93 2.78
N SER A 27 12.09 -20.32 4.06
CA SER A 27 11.00 -19.89 4.94
C SER A 27 11.00 -18.38 5.18
N GLU A 28 12.17 -17.74 5.24
CA GLU A 28 12.28 -16.30 5.40
C GLU A 28 11.78 -15.56 4.16
N VAL A 29 12.22 -15.98 2.98
CA VAL A 29 11.76 -15.41 1.69
C VAL A 29 10.24 -15.54 1.54
N ILE A 30 9.68 -16.72 1.84
CA ILE A 30 8.23 -16.94 1.78
C ILE A 30 7.50 -16.05 2.80
N THR A 31 8.01 -15.95 4.03
CA THR A 31 7.38 -15.14 5.09
C THR A 31 7.39 -13.65 4.73
N GLU A 32 8.49 -13.16 4.16
CA GLU A 32 8.61 -11.79 3.68
C GLU A 32 7.59 -11.49 2.57
N ALA A 33 7.51 -12.34 1.54
CA ALA A 33 6.55 -12.21 0.46
C ALA A 33 5.10 -12.22 0.95
N VAL A 34 4.74 -13.12 1.88
CA VAL A 34 3.40 -13.17 2.48
C VAL A 34 3.10 -11.89 3.27
N ARG A 35 4.07 -11.39 4.04
CA ARG A 35 3.89 -10.15 4.82
C ARG A 35 3.64 -8.96 3.91
N GLU A 36 4.39 -8.83 2.82
CA GLU A 36 4.18 -7.76 1.84
C GLU A 36 2.82 -7.88 1.16
N TYR A 37 2.41 -9.09 0.79
CA TYR A 37 1.10 -9.33 0.19
C TYR A 37 -0.04 -8.91 1.13
N LEU A 38 0.03 -9.28 2.41
CA LEU A 38 -0.96 -8.91 3.42
C LEU A 38 -1.02 -7.39 3.63
N LYS A 39 0.13 -6.71 3.69
CA LYS A 39 0.17 -5.24 3.78
C LYS A 39 -0.49 -4.59 2.57
N LYS A 40 -0.22 -5.08 1.35
CA LYS A 40 -0.86 -4.58 0.12
C LYS A 40 -2.37 -4.74 0.15
N LEU A 41 -2.87 -5.86 0.69
CA LEU A 41 -4.31 -6.07 0.86
C LEU A 41 -4.93 -5.10 1.88
N GLU A 42 -4.25 -4.85 3.00
CA GLU A 42 -4.71 -3.88 4.00
C GLU A 42 -4.81 -2.47 3.40
N SER A 43 -3.77 -2.03 2.67
CA SER A 43 -3.77 -0.74 1.99
C SER A 43 -4.87 -0.64 0.93
N ARG A 44 -5.10 -1.70 0.14
CA ARG A 44 -6.21 -1.74 -0.83
C ARG A 44 -7.56 -1.61 -0.14
N ARG A 45 -7.78 -2.35 0.96
CA ARG A 45 -9.04 -2.28 1.69
C ARG A 45 -9.34 -0.87 2.18
N ILE A 46 -8.35 -0.17 2.73
CA ILE A 46 -8.51 1.22 3.17
C ILE A 46 -8.84 2.12 1.98
N PHE A 47 -8.12 1.96 0.87
CA PHE A 47 -8.36 2.74 -0.34
C PHE A 47 -9.75 2.51 -0.93
N ASP A 48 -10.20 1.26 -1.00
CA ASP A 48 -11.52 0.88 -1.49
C ASP A 48 -12.62 1.45 -0.60
N SER A 49 -12.45 1.41 0.73
CA SER A 49 -13.39 2.03 1.68
C SER A 49 -13.45 3.55 1.53
N LEU A 50 -12.32 4.22 1.29
CA LEU A 50 -12.32 5.66 1.02
C LEU A 50 -13.07 5.97 -0.28
N ASN A 51 -12.80 5.21 -1.35
CA ASN A 51 -13.50 5.39 -2.62
C ASN A 51 -15.00 5.14 -2.49
N GLU A 52 -15.41 4.16 -1.68
CA GLU A 52 -16.81 3.88 -1.41
C GLU A 52 -17.48 5.09 -0.72
N VAL A 53 -16.89 5.61 0.35
CA VAL A 53 -17.41 6.77 1.10
C VAL A 53 -17.48 8.02 0.21
N TYR A 54 -16.47 8.25 -0.62
CA TYR A 54 -16.38 9.43 -1.50
C TYR A 54 -16.89 9.17 -2.92
N SER A 55 -17.62 8.07 -3.16
CA SER A 55 -18.14 7.73 -4.50
C SER A 55 -19.26 8.68 -4.98
N GLY A 56 -19.91 9.37 -4.05
CA GLY A 56 -20.97 10.33 -4.33
C GLY A 56 -20.47 11.68 -4.85
N ALA A 57 -21.41 12.51 -5.28
CA ALA A 57 -21.11 13.91 -5.58
C ALA A 57 -20.74 14.66 -4.29
N GLU A 58 -19.72 15.50 -4.38
CA GLU A 58 -19.26 16.36 -3.28
C GLU A 58 -20.42 17.23 -2.77
N THR A 59 -20.65 17.21 -1.46
CA THR A 59 -21.61 18.09 -0.79
C THR A 59 -21.13 19.54 -0.81
N GLU A 60 -22.07 20.48 -0.63
CA GLU A 60 -21.72 21.91 -0.61
C GLU A 60 -20.78 22.25 0.56
N GLU A 61 -20.93 21.57 1.70
CA GLU A 61 -20.07 21.73 2.88
C GLU A 61 -18.64 21.27 2.59
N GLU A 62 -18.47 20.09 1.98
CA GLU A 62 -17.16 19.56 1.58
C GLU A 62 -16.48 20.46 0.54
N ARG A 63 -17.24 20.96 -0.44
CA ARG A 63 -16.76 21.90 -1.45
C ARG A 63 -16.25 23.20 -0.83
N ASN A 64 -17.00 23.74 0.13
CA ASN A 64 -16.62 24.96 0.83
C ASN A 64 -15.38 24.75 1.70
N ALA A 65 -15.30 23.63 2.43
CA ALA A 65 -14.13 23.26 3.21
C ALA A 65 -12.88 23.09 2.33
N ARG A 66 -13.01 22.41 1.18
CA ARG A 66 -11.91 22.23 0.22
C ARG A 66 -11.44 23.56 -0.35
N THR A 67 -12.35 24.46 -0.71
CA THR A 67 -12.03 25.80 -1.21
C THR A 67 -11.27 26.62 -0.16
N ALA A 68 -11.76 26.62 1.08
CA ALA A 68 -11.12 27.33 2.18
C ALA A 68 -9.71 26.80 2.48
N SER A 69 -9.54 25.48 2.46
CA SER A 69 -8.24 24.82 2.64
C SER A 69 -7.25 25.19 1.53
N LEU A 70 -7.69 25.22 0.27
CA LEU A 70 -6.88 25.63 -0.88
C LEU A 70 -6.41 27.09 -0.74
N GLU A 71 -7.29 28.00 -0.33
CA GLU A 71 -6.94 29.40 -0.11
C GLU A 71 -5.93 29.58 1.03
N LEU A 72 -6.09 28.83 2.13
CA LEU A 72 -5.11 28.82 3.21
C LEU A 72 -3.74 28.34 2.73
N TYR A 73 -3.69 27.24 1.95
CA TYR A 73 -2.45 26.69 1.41
C TYR A 73 -1.72 27.70 0.50
N LYS A 74 -2.44 28.33 -0.43
CA LYS A 74 -1.88 29.39 -1.30
C LYS A 74 -1.27 30.53 -0.49
N ARG A 75 -1.96 30.97 0.57
CA ARG A 75 -1.52 32.10 1.38
C ARG A 75 -0.30 31.78 2.25
N SER A 76 -0.23 30.57 2.78
CA SER A 76 0.71 30.22 3.85
C SER A 76 1.89 29.36 3.40
N VAL A 77 1.68 28.41 2.49
CA VAL A 77 2.69 27.41 2.08
C VAL A 77 3.27 27.76 0.73
N LEU A 78 2.43 27.99 -0.29
CA LEU A 78 2.90 28.22 -1.66
C LEU A 78 3.81 29.46 -1.78
N LYS A 79 3.54 30.52 -1.01
CA LYS A 79 4.41 31.72 -0.96
C LYS A 79 5.78 31.47 -0.33
N ARG A 80 5.93 30.40 0.45
CA ARG A 80 7.18 30.03 1.14
C ARG A 80 8.00 29.02 0.35
N GLU A 81 7.40 28.33 -0.62
CA GLU A 81 8.11 27.43 -1.51
C GLU A 81 8.85 28.25 -2.59
N LYS A 82 10.18 28.21 -2.57
CA LYS A 82 11.02 28.65 -3.68
C LYS A 82 11.20 27.45 -4.61
N TRP A 83 10.60 27.52 -5.78
CA TRP A 83 10.93 26.63 -6.90
C TRP A 83 12.23 27.08 -7.56
#